data_AF-A0A7S2JM47-F1
#
_entry.id   AF-A0A7S2JM47-F1
#
_cell.length_a   1.000
_cell.length_b   1.000
_cell.length_c   1.000
_cell.angle_alpha   90.00
_cell.angle_beta   90.00
_cell.angle_gamma   90.00
#
_symmetry.space_group_name_H-M   'P 1'
#
loop_
_entity.id
_entity.type
_entity.pdbx_description
1 polymer ?
#
loop_
_entity_poly.entity_id
_entity_poly.type
_entity_poly.pdbx_seq_one_letter_code
_entity_poly.pdbx_strand_id
1 'polypeptide(L)'
;RDFGVEWAAGADMAESVDRARERLSMSKEGVELNAANKVLMRGCERLGYHAEVAAQQGRAPSRPDHGGWCSAGWKGGSRQGMHGSALADAARTGNLLLLDGCSAQEVLRDHAGKACAVQATLRRGSGSYEVLVRGRGVVVAGGALQTPLLLKRSGLRNPNIGKHLHLHPAMTIFGRFQDPVNFVKGAPMTTVSRVVEDQDGRG
;
A
#
# COMPACT_ATOMS: atom_id res chain seq x y z
N ARG A 1 8.54 -21.63 9.69
CA ARG A 1 8.24 -22.86 10.44
C ARG A 1 7.71 -22.56 11.83
N ASP A 2 8.38 -21.68 12.60
CA ASP A 2 8.04 -21.46 14.02
C ASP A 2 6.68 -20.76 14.29
N PHE A 3 6.02 -20.21 13.28
CA PHE A 3 4.75 -19.49 13.40
C PHE A 3 3.58 -20.10 12.61
N GLY A 4 3.76 -21.28 12.00
CA GLY A 4 2.70 -21.97 11.22
C GLY A 4 2.21 -21.22 9.98
N VAL A 5 3.05 -20.35 9.41
CA VAL A 5 2.76 -19.53 8.22
C VAL A 5 3.74 -19.83 7.09
N GLU A 6 4.14 -21.09 6.88
CA GLU A 6 5.07 -21.47 5.80
C GLU A 6 4.58 -21.03 4.43
N TRP A 7 3.26 -20.99 4.22
CA TRP A 7 2.63 -20.51 2.99
C TRP A 7 3.05 -19.07 2.64
N ALA A 8 3.35 -18.24 3.63
CA ALA A 8 3.73 -16.84 3.43
C ALA A 8 5.14 -16.67 2.82
N ALA A 9 5.97 -17.71 2.87
CA ALA A 9 7.27 -17.78 2.20
C ALA A 9 7.27 -18.77 1.03
N GLY A 10 6.10 -19.31 0.67
CA GLY A 10 5.93 -20.34 -0.35
C GLY A 10 5.39 -19.81 -1.69
N ALA A 11 5.13 -20.75 -2.60
CA ALA A 11 4.60 -20.46 -3.93
C ALA A 11 3.26 -19.70 -3.88
N ASP A 12 2.40 -20.01 -2.92
CA ASP A 12 1.09 -19.36 -2.76
C ASP A 12 1.19 -17.84 -2.55
N MET A 13 2.18 -17.40 -1.76
CA MET A 13 2.44 -15.97 -1.56
C MET A 13 3.02 -15.35 -2.82
N ALA A 14 3.94 -16.04 -3.50
CA ALA A 14 4.51 -15.55 -4.76
C ALA A 14 3.40 -15.35 -5.82
N GLU A 15 2.51 -16.33 -5.99
CA GLU A 15 1.37 -16.24 -6.89
C GLU A 15 0.43 -15.08 -6.51
N SER A 16 0.16 -14.91 -5.23
CA SER A 16 -0.66 -13.80 -4.73
C SER A 16 -0.03 -12.43 -5.03
N VAL A 17 1.30 -12.30 -4.87
CA VAL A 17 2.06 -11.10 -5.21
C VAL A 17 2.02 -10.84 -6.71
N ASP A 18 2.18 -11.86 -7.55
CA ASP A 18 2.15 -11.71 -9.00
C ASP A 18 0.77 -11.31 -9.51
N ARG A 19 -0.30 -11.91 -8.96
CA ARG A 19 -1.68 -11.47 -9.22
C ARG A 19 -1.93 -10.03 -8.80
N ALA A 20 -1.33 -9.58 -7.70
CA ALA A 20 -1.41 -8.18 -7.28
C ALA A 20 -0.67 -7.24 -8.26
N ARG A 21 0.53 -7.64 -8.72
CA ARG A 21 1.32 -6.89 -9.73
C ARG A 21 0.56 -6.75 -11.05
N GLU A 22 -0.06 -7.83 -11.51
CA GLU A 22 -0.87 -7.84 -12.74
C GLU A 22 -2.07 -6.90 -12.61
N ARG A 23 -2.82 -6.98 -11.50
CA ARG A 23 -3.97 -6.10 -11.22
C ARG A 23 -3.60 -4.62 -11.14
N LEU A 24 -2.41 -4.33 -10.64
CA LEU A 24 -1.83 -2.99 -10.57
C LEU A 24 -1.17 -2.55 -11.89
N SER A 25 -1.18 -3.43 -12.90
CA SER A 25 -0.54 -3.22 -14.20
C SER A 25 0.91 -2.75 -14.04
N MET A 26 1.67 -3.45 -13.18
CA MET A 26 3.06 -3.11 -12.92
C MET A 26 3.94 -3.42 -14.12
N SER A 27 4.71 -2.45 -14.60
CA SER A 27 5.63 -2.64 -15.72
C SER A 27 6.87 -1.76 -15.62
N LYS A 28 7.97 -2.21 -16.24
CA LYS A 28 9.18 -1.41 -16.50
C LYS A 28 9.12 -0.72 -17.88
N GLU A 29 8.23 -1.16 -18.76
CA GLU A 29 8.12 -0.66 -20.12
C GLU A 29 7.66 0.80 -20.14
N GLY A 30 8.36 1.64 -20.93
CA GLY A 30 8.02 3.06 -21.05
C GLY A 30 8.26 3.90 -19.79
N VAL A 31 8.96 3.36 -18.77
CA VAL A 31 9.30 4.12 -17.56
C VAL A 31 10.39 5.14 -17.88
N GLU A 32 10.03 6.42 -17.77
CA GLU A 32 10.98 7.52 -17.93
C GLU A 32 11.67 7.86 -16.61
N LEU A 33 13.00 7.95 -16.65
CA LEU A 33 13.79 8.38 -15.49
C LEU A 33 13.84 9.91 -15.42
N ASN A 34 13.38 10.47 -14.30
CA ASN A 34 13.57 11.90 -14.04
C ASN A 34 15.04 12.22 -13.70
N ALA A 35 15.35 13.51 -13.55
CA ALA A 35 16.71 13.96 -13.28
C ALA A 35 17.34 13.30 -12.04
N ALA A 36 16.58 13.15 -10.95
CA ALA A 36 17.06 12.53 -9.71
C ALA A 36 17.34 11.03 -9.88
N ASN A 37 16.46 10.29 -10.55
CA ASN A 37 16.64 8.86 -10.81
C ASN A 37 17.80 8.60 -11.79
N LYS A 38 18.03 9.49 -12.77
CA LYS A 38 19.22 9.44 -13.65
C LYS A 38 20.51 9.69 -12.88
N VAL A 39 20.51 10.60 -11.91
CA VAL A 39 21.65 10.84 -11.01
C VAL A 39 21.96 9.58 -10.21
N LEU A 40 20.95 8.94 -9.61
CA LEU A 40 21.13 7.69 -8.86
C LEU A 40 21.72 6.59 -9.75
N MET A 41 21.15 6.39 -10.95
CA MET A 41 21.62 5.38 -11.90
C MET A 41 23.09 5.58 -12.28
N ARG A 42 23.49 6.80 -12.67
CA ARG A 42 24.90 7.12 -12.97
C ARG A 42 25.82 6.94 -11.77
N GLY A 43 25.34 7.27 -10.57
CA GLY A 43 26.10 7.10 -9.33
C GLY A 43 26.39 5.62 -9.07
N CYS A 44 25.38 4.76 -9.18
CA CYS A 44 25.53 3.32 -9.04
C CYS A 44 26.47 2.74 -10.10
N GLU A 45 26.30 3.10 -11.37
CA GLU A 45 27.16 2.65 -12.47
C GLU A 45 28.65 2.97 -12.21
N ARG A 46 28.96 4.20 -11.79
CA ARG A 46 30.34 4.63 -11.50
C ARG A 46 30.97 3.89 -10.33
N LEU A 47 30.16 3.46 -9.37
CA LEU A 47 30.61 2.73 -8.19
C LEU A 47 30.61 1.20 -8.41
N GLY A 48 30.17 0.72 -9.57
CA GLY A 48 29.99 -0.70 -9.82
C GLY A 48 28.85 -1.33 -9.00
N TYR A 49 27.88 -0.53 -8.56
CA TYR A 49 26.71 -1.00 -7.80
C TYR A 49 25.57 -1.38 -8.74
N HIS A 50 24.79 -2.40 -8.34
CA HIS A 50 23.55 -2.74 -9.02
C HIS A 50 22.61 -1.54 -9.09
N ALA A 51 22.06 -1.24 -10.27
CA ALA A 51 20.92 -0.35 -10.43
C ALA A 51 20.04 -0.86 -11.56
N GLU A 52 18.73 -0.77 -11.38
CA GLU A 52 17.75 -1.14 -12.39
C GLU A 52 16.58 -0.17 -12.41
N VAL A 53 15.82 -0.19 -13.50
CA VAL A 53 14.53 0.50 -13.57
C VAL A 53 13.52 -0.22 -12.66
N ALA A 54 12.92 0.53 -11.75
CA ALA A 54 11.87 0.04 -10.86
C ALA A 54 10.52 0.04 -11.58
N ALA A 55 9.81 -1.09 -11.53
CA ALA A 55 8.48 -1.22 -12.13
C ALA A 55 7.48 -0.24 -11.49
N GLN A 56 6.68 0.43 -12.33
CA GLN A 56 5.71 1.44 -11.92
C GLN A 56 4.28 0.92 -12.06
N GLN A 57 3.36 1.44 -11.25
CA GLN A 57 1.92 1.13 -11.32
C GLN A 57 1.24 1.92 -12.44
N GLY A 58 0.68 1.22 -13.42
CA GLY A 58 -0.05 1.85 -14.52
C GLY A 58 0.86 2.58 -15.52
N ARG A 59 0.33 3.62 -16.17
CA ARG A 59 1.04 4.36 -17.23
C ARG A 59 1.82 5.55 -16.67
N ALA A 60 2.90 5.92 -17.35
CA ALA A 60 3.68 7.12 -17.08
C ALA A 60 2.78 8.36 -16.85
N PRO A 61 3.23 9.34 -16.04
CA PRO A 61 2.45 10.56 -15.82
C PRO A 61 2.10 11.20 -17.16
N SER A 62 0.85 11.63 -17.32
CA SER A 62 0.38 12.26 -18.56
C SER A 62 1.14 13.56 -18.89
N ARG A 63 1.80 14.17 -17.89
CA ARG A 63 2.71 15.31 -18.04
C ARG A 63 3.85 15.26 -17.02
N PRO A 64 5.04 15.80 -17.33
CA PRO A 64 6.18 15.76 -16.42
C PRO A 64 5.95 16.41 -15.05
N ASP A 65 5.06 17.40 -14.94
CA ASP A 65 4.72 18.09 -13.69
C ASP A 65 3.66 17.37 -12.84
N HIS A 66 3.08 16.28 -13.35
CA HIS A 66 2.04 15.52 -12.65
C HIS A 66 2.60 14.39 -11.75
N GLY A 67 3.89 14.06 -11.87
CA GLY A 67 4.48 12.86 -11.27
C GLY A 67 5.10 13.01 -9.88
N GLY A 68 5.70 14.17 -9.54
CA GLY A 68 6.55 14.27 -8.34
C GLY A 68 5.82 14.47 -7.02
N TRP A 69 4.49 14.60 -7.02
CA TRP A 69 3.66 14.77 -5.82
C TRP A 69 3.05 13.46 -5.32
N CYS A 70 3.63 12.31 -5.65
CA CYS A 70 2.98 11.02 -5.45
C CYS A 70 2.51 10.73 -4.01
N SER A 71 3.18 11.30 -3.00
CA SER A 71 2.79 11.18 -1.58
C SER A 71 1.54 11.99 -1.23
N ALA A 72 1.27 13.08 -1.95
CA ALA A 72 0.09 13.93 -1.81
C ALA A 72 -1.03 13.58 -2.81
N GLY A 73 -0.80 12.60 -3.69
CA GLY A 73 -1.73 12.17 -4.72
C GLY A 73 -1.19 12.36 -6.14
N TRP A 74 -1.77 11.62 -7.09
CA TRP A 74 -1.33 11.64 -8.48
C TRP A 74 -2.25 12.54 -9.32
N LYS A 75 -1.76 13.72 -9.71
CA LYS A 75 -2.57 14.83 -10.27
C LYS A 75 -3.28 14.52 -11.60
N GLY A 76 -3.02 13.38 -12.24
CA GLY A 76 -3.68 12.96 -13.48
C GLY A 76 -4.56 11.70 -13.36
N GLY A 77 -4.69 11.10 -12.17
CA GLY A 77 -5.46 9.85 -11.99
C GLY A 77 -4.93 8.63 -12.77
N SER A 78 -3.86 8.77 -13.55
CA SER A 78 -3.31 7.68 -14.39
C SER A 78 -2.57 6.61 -13.62
N ARG A 79 -2.26 6.84 -12.34
CA ARG A 79 -1.61 5.86 -11.47
C ARG A 79 -2.65 4.82 -11.04
N GLN A 80 -2.38 3.57 -11.37
CA GLN A 80 -3.27 2.46 -11.08
C GLN A 80 -3.18 2.04 -9.61
N GLY A 81 -3.97 2.71 -8.75
CA GLY A 81 -4.15 2.34 -7.34
C GLY A 81 -5.35 1.42 -7.12
N MET A 82 -5.72 1.20 -5.85
CA MET A 82 -6.91 0.38 -5.50
C MET A 82 -8.21 0.93 -6.11
N HIS A 83 -8.32 2.27 -6.23
CA HIS A 83 -9.46 2.95 -6.83
C HIS A 83 -9.69 2.59 -8.31
N GLY A 84 -8.61 2.42 -9.09
CA GLY A 84 -8.68 2.02 -10.50
C GLY A 84 -8.64 0.50 -10.72
N SER A 85 -8.46 -0.29 -9.65
CA SER A 85 -8.33 -1.76 -9.68
C SER A 85 -9.42 -2.43 -8.84
N ALA A 86 -9.08 -2.97 -7.66
CA ALA A 86 -9.98 -3.81 -6.87
C ALA A 86 -11.30 -3.13 -6.45
N LEU A 87 -11.27 -1.83 -6.13
CA LEU A 87 -12.50 -1.10 -5.79
C LEU A 87 -13.37 -0.86 -7.03
N ALA A 88 -12.77 -0.60 -8.19
CA ALA A 88 -13.50 -0.47 -9.45
C ALA A 88 -14.13 -1.81 -9.87
N ASP A 89 -13.41 -2.92 -9.71
CA ASP A 89 -13.96 -4.28 -9.93
C ASP A 89 -15.18 -4.52 -9.04
N ALA A 90 -15.05 -4.26 -7.73
CA ALA A 90 -16.12 -4.46 -6.78
C ALA A 90 -17.34 -3.56 -7.07
N ALA A 91 -17.11 -2.30 -7.43
CA ALA A 91 -18.18 -1.38 -7.85
C ALA A 91 -18.94 -1.88 -9.09
N ARG A 92 -18.22 -2.43 -10.09
CA ARG A 92 -18.82 -3.00 -11.31
C ARG A 92 -19.75 -4.19 -11.05
N THR A 93 -19.62 -4.86 -9.91
CA THR A 93 -20.55 -5.93 -9.54
C THR A 93 -21.94 -5.43 -9.16
N GLY A 94 -22.09 -4.13 -8.85
CA GLY A 94 -23.33 -3.56 -8.29
C GLY A 94 -23.57 -3.92 -6.81
N ASN A 95 -22.72 -4.74 -6.20
CA ASN A 95 -22.89 -5.23 -4.83
C ASN A 95 -22.00 -4.51 -3.80
N LEU A 96 -21.23 -3.51 -4.22
CA LEU A 96 -20.39 -2.70 -3.32
C LEU A 96 -21.14 -1.46 -2.85
N LEU A 97 -21.31 -1.33 -1.54
CA LEU A 97 -21.64 -0.07 -0.87
C LEU A 97 -20.38 0.48 -0.19
N LEU A 98 -19.93 1.66 -0.61
CA LEU A 98 -18.82 2.37 0.02
C LEU A 98 -19.36 3.48 0.93
N LEU A 99 -19.01 3.43 2.21
CA LEU A 99 -19.36 4.46 3.20
C LEU A 99 -18.10 5.23 3.60
N ASP A 100 -17.80 6.33 2.92
CA ASP A 100 -16.74 7.25 3.34
C ASP A 100 -17.18 8.10 4.56
N GLY A 101 -16.21 8.64 5.30
CA GLY A 101 -16.48 9.32 6.58
C GLY A 101 -17.02 8.40 7.68
N CYS A 102 -17.04 7.08 7.44
CA CYS A 102 -17.51 6.07 8.37
C CYS A 102 -16.34 5.40 9.08
N SER A 103 -16.35 5.42 10.42
CA SER A 103 -15.30 4.84 11.24
C SER A 103 -15.85 3.66 12.06
N ALA A 104 -15.34 2.47 11.82
CA ALA A 104 -15.73 1.27 12.55
C ALA A 104 -15.28 1.36 14.02
N GLN A 105 -16.23 1.21 14.95
CA GLN A 105 -16.01 1.30 16.39
C GLN A 105 -15.85 -0.08 17.03
N GLU A 106 -16.71 -1.03 16.66
CA GLU A 106 -16.73 -2.36 17.27
C GLU A 106 -17.25 -3.43 16.30
N VAL A 107 -16.64 -4.61 16.32
CA VAL A 107 -17.18 -5.81 15.67
C VAL A 107 -17.98 -6.61 16.69
N LEU A 108 -19.29 -6.73 16.46
CA LEU A 108 -20.20 -7.46 17.33
C LEU A 108 -20.18 -8.95 17.00
N ARG A 109 -20.32 -9.78 18.03
CA ARG A 109 -20.35 -11.24 17.94
C ARG A 109 -21.64 -11.79 18.54
N ASP A 110 -22.14 -12.88 17.97
CA ASP A 110 -23.26 -13.64 18.56
C ASP A 110 -22.80 -14.46 19.79
N HIS A 111 -23.75 -15.18 20.41
CA HIS A 111 -23.48 -16.02 21.57
C HIS A 111 -22.50 -17.17 21.29
N ALA A 112 -22.35 -17.59 20.03
CA ALA A 112 -21.37 -18.59 19.61
C ALA A 112 -19.98 -17.96 19.32
N GLY A 113 -19.84 -16.64 19.48
CA GLY A 113 -18.60 -15.91 19.24
C GLY A 113 -18.36 -15.55 17.76
N LYS A 114 -19.34 -15.76 16.87
CA LYS A 114 -19.21 -15.46 15.45
C LYS A 114 -19.51 -13.99 15.18
N ALA A 115 -18.67 -13.33 14.38
CA ALA A 115 -18.91 -11.95 13.97
C ALA A 115 -20.22 -11.83 13.18
N CYS A 116 -21.10 -10.92 13.59
CA CYS A 116 -22.45 -10.79 13.05
C CYS A 116 -22.84 -9.35 12.66
N ALA A 117 -22.12 -8.35 13.16
CA ALA A 117 -22.31 -6.96 12.78
C ALA A 117 -21.08 -6.10 13.08
N VAL A 118 -21.07 -4.88 12.53
CA VAL A 118 -20.11 -3.83 12.86
C VAL A 118 -20.89 -2.59 13.29
N GLN A 119 -20.59 -2.08 14.48
CA GLN A 119 -21.00 -0.75 14.90
C GLN A 119 -19.98 0.27 14.40
N ALA A 120 -20.45 1.34 13.80
CA ALA A 120 -19.63 2.38 13.22
C ALA A 120 -20.25 3.76 13.43
N THR A 121 -19.43 4.80 13.38
CA THR A 121 -19.87 6.19 13.42
C THR A 121 -19.64 6.82 12.06
N LEU A 122 -20.71 7.31 11.43
CA LEU A 122 -20.69 8.02 10.16
C LEU A 122 -20.70 9.53 10.38
N ARG A 123 -19.72 10.23 9.83
CA ARG A 123 -19.67 11.69 9.82
C ARG A 123 -20.08 12.23 8.44
N ARG A 124 -21.09 13.10 8.43
CA ARG A 124 -21.60 13.77 7.22
C ARG A 124 -21.92 15.22 7.53
N GLY A 125 -21.20 16.15 6.88
CA GLY A 125 -21.28 17.57 7.22
C GLY A 125 -20.91 17.80 8.69
N SER A 126 -21.76 18.51 9.42
CA SER A 126 -21.65 18.70 10.88
C SER A 126 -22.27 17.57 11.70
N GLY A 127 -22.94 16.60 11.07
CA GLY A 127 -23.65 15.51 11.74
C GLY A 127 -22.76 14.30 12.05
N SER A 128 -23.10 13.59 13.13
CA SER A 128 -22.52 12.31 13.53
C SER A 128 -23.64 11.31 13.78
N TYR A 129 -23.58 10.16 13.12
CA TYR A 129 -24.64 9.15 13.12
C TYR A 129 -24.08 7.79 13.51
N GLU A 130 -24.78 7.08 14.39
CA GLU A 130 -24.47 5.69 14.68
C GLU A 130 -25.04 4.78 13.58
N VAL A 131 -24.21 3.88 13.08
CA VAL A 131 -24.53 2.97 11.98
C VAL A 131 -24.24 1.54 12.44
N LEU A 132 -25.21 0.65 12.21
CA LEU A 132 -25.05 -0.78 12.45
C LEU A 132 -25.12 -1.52 11.12
N VAL A 133 -24.02 -2.14 10.71
CA VAL A 133 -23.95 -2.96 9.50
C VAL A 133 -23.97 -4.43 9.89
N ARG A 134 -25.04 -5.16 9.52
CA ARG A 134 -25.18 -6.59 9.79
C ARG A 134 -24.62 -7.42 8.64
N GLY A 135 -23.93 -8.51 8.95
CA GLY A 135 -23.31 -9.36 7.93
C GLY A 135 -22.96 -10.75 8.46
N ARG A 136 -22.80 -11.72 7.56
CA ARG A 136 -22.45 -13.11 7.91
C ARG A 136 -20.97 -13.32 8.23
N GLY A 137 -20.15 -12.32 7.93
CA GLY A 137 -18.72 -12.28 8.18
C GLY A 137 -18.21 -10.84 8.13
N VAL A 138 -17.08 -10.60 8.77
CA VAL A 138 -16.43 -9.29 8.85
C VAL A 138 -14.96 -9.48 8.51
N VAL A 139 -14.47 -8.73 7.51
CA VAL A 139 -13.05 -8.64 7.18
C VAL A 139 -12.52 -7.33 7.74
N VAL A 140 -11.50 -7.39 8.59
CA VAL A 140 -10.87 -6.20 9.17
C VAL A 140 -9.60 -5.88 8.39
N ALA A 141 -9.60 -4.74 7.69
CA ALA A 141 -8.49 -4.29 6.84
C ALA A 141 -8.06 -2.83 7.17
N GLY A 142 -7.99 -2.49 8.46
CA GLY A 142 -7.61 -1.15 8.94
C GLY A 142 -6.11 -0.84 8.89
N GLY A 143 -5.31 -1.68 8.24
CA GLY A 143 -3.85 -1.59 8.25
C GLY A 143 -3.21 -1.98 9.60
N ALA A 144 -1.88 -1.93 9.66
CA ALA A 144 -1.10 -2.43 10.80
C ALA A 144 -1.39 -1.71 12.13
N LEU A 145 -1.81 -0.44 12.07
CA LEU A 145 -2.06 0.38 13.27
C LEU A 145 -3.52 0.30 13.75
N GLN A 146 -4.51 0.45 12.87
CA GLN A 146 -5.91 0.53 13.30
C GLN A 146 -6.57 -0.84 13.48
N THR A 147 -6.13 -1.87 12.73
CA THR A 147 -6.64 -3.24 12.88
C THR A 147 -6.53 -3.74 14.31
N PRO A 148 -5.34 -3.76 14.97
CA PRO A 148 -5.24 -4.28 16.32
C PRO A 148 -6.04 -3.47 17.35
N LEU A 149 -6.22 -2.16 17.14
CA LEU A 149 -7.04 -1.31 18.00
C LEU A 149 -8.52 -1.69 17.90
N LEU A 150 -9.05 -1.86 16.68
CA LEU A 150 -10.42 -2.30 16.47
C LEU A 150 -10.66 -3.69 17.05
N LEU A 151 -9.75 -4.64 16.82
CA LEU A 151 -9.87 -6.00 17.35
C LEU A 151 -9.88 -6.01 18.88
N LYS A 152 -9.03 -5.20 19.54
CA LYS A 152 -9.02 -5.05 21.01
C LYS A 152 -10.32 -4.47 21.53
N ARG A 153 -10.80 -3.35 20.95
CA ARG A 153 -12.09 -2.74 21.35
C ARG A 153 -13.27 -3.69 21.14
N SER A 154 -13.20 -4.58 20.15
CA SER A 154 -14.19 -5.63 19.88
C SER A 154 -14.08 -6.85 20.83
N GLY A 155 -13.22 -6.77 21.84
CA GLY A 155 -13.08 -7.80 22.89
C GLY A 155 -12.36 -9.07 22.43
N LEU A 156 -11.54 -9.04 21.37
CA LEU A 156 -10.67 -10.17 21.03
C LEU A 156 -9.48 -10.23 21.99
N ARG A 157 -9.17 -11.43 22.49
CA ARG A 157 -8.21 -11.67 23.57
C ARG A 157 -6.91 -12.37 23.15
N ASN A 158 -6.66 -12.53 21.85
CA ASN A 158 -5.42 -13.15 21.39
C ASN A 158 -4.20 -12.31 21.86
N PRO A 159 -3.21 -12.92 22.53
CA PRO A 159 -2.10 -12.21 23.17
C PRO A 159 -1.15 -11.52 22.19
N ASN A 160 -1.23 -11.83 20.89
CA ASN A 160 -0.43 -11.22 19.83
C ASN A 160 -1.05 -9.93 19.26
N ILE A 161 -2.32 -9.63 19.58
CA ILE A 161 -2.99 -8.45 19.02
C ILE A 161 -2.29 -7.16 19.50
N GLY A 162 -1.82 -6.38 18.53
CA GLY A 162 -1.11 -5.12 18.76
C GLY A 162 0.33 -5.28 19.24
N LYS A 163 0.92 -6.47 19.07
CA LYS A 163 2.36 -6.72 19.25
C LYS A 163 3.05 -6.90 17.89
N HIS A 164 4.38 -6.99 17.91
CA HIS A 164 5.20 -7.28 16.73
C HIS A 164 5.02 -6.29 15.57
N LEU A 165 4.80 -5.01 15.88
CA LEU A 165 4.78 -3.97 14.86
C LEU A 165 6.18 -3.88 14.23
N HIS A 166 6.26 -4.23 12.95
CA HIS A 166 7.44 -4.01 12.13
C HIS A 166 7.21 -2.75 11.29
N LEU A 167 8.18 -1.85 11.34
CA LEU A 167 8.22 -0.68 10.49
C LEU A 167 9.26 -0.90 9.41
N HIS A 168 9.14 -0.16 8.32
CA HIS A 168 10.18 -0.06 7.31
C HIS A 168 10.80 1.35 7.41
N PRO A 169 11.81 1.55 8.28
CA PRO A 169 12.44 2.85 8.41
C PRO A 169 13.13 3.22 7.09
N ALA A 170 12.63 4.26 6.44
CA ALA A 170 13.26 4.83 5.25
C ALA A 170 14.05 6.07 5.64
N MET A 171 15.27 6.19 5.11
CA MET A 171 16.09 7.38 5.25
C MET A 171 16.12 8.15 3.93
N THR A 172 16.03 9.48 4.01
CA THR A 172 16.17 10.35 2.85
C THR A 172 17.55 11.00 2.89
N ILE A 173 18.28 10.91 1.78
CA ILE A 173 19.59 11.56 1.59
C ILE A 173 19.44 12.62 0.51
N PHE A 174 20.02 13.80 0.76
CA PHE A 174 20.06 14.90 -0.20
C PHE A 174 21.49 15.15 -0.66
N GLY A 175 21.65 15.46 -1.96
CA GLY A 175 22.93 15.84 -2.55
C GLY A 175 22.81 17.16 -3.30
N ARG A 176 23.90 17.92 -3.34
CA ARG A 176 24.01 19.14 -4.16
C ARG A 176 24.73 18.79 -5.46
N PHE A 177 24.11 19.12 -6.57
CA PHE A 177 24.64 18.87 -7.92
C PHE A 177 24.89 20.18 -8.65
N GLN A 178 25.80 20.16 -9.63
CA GLN A 178 26.07 21.30 -10.49
C GLN A 178 24.88 21.58 -11.42
N ASP A 179 24.33 20.53 -12.02
CA ASP A 179 23.14 20.62 -12.86
C ASP A 179 21.86 20.73 -12.01
N PRO A 180 20.86 21.51 -12.44
CA PRO A 180 19.57 21.56 -11.76
C PRO A 180 18.87 20.20 -11.70
N VAL A 181 18.59 19.73 -10.48
CA VAL A 181 17.80 18.51 -10.23
C VAL A 181 16.47 18.89 -9.58
N ASN A 182 15.39 18.86 -10.35
CA ASN A 182 14.04 19.07 -9.83
C ASN A 182 13.37 17.71 -9.58
N PHE A 183 13.39 17.25 -8.33
CA PHE A 183 12.82 15.96 -7.92
C PHE A 183 11.29 15.92 -7.96
N VAL A 184 10.63 17.08 -8.07
CA VAL A 184 9.17 17.22 -8.18
C VAL A 184 8.68 17.00 -9.63
N LYS A 185 9.61 16.89 -10.59
CA LYS A 185 9.29 16.58 -11.99
C LYS A 185 9.52 15.08 -12.27
N GLY A 186 8.59 14.50 -13.01
CA GLY A 186 8.57 13.08 -13.38
C GLY A 186 8.18 12.16 -12.23
N ALA A 187 8.10 10.86 -12.52
CA ALA A 187 7.80 9.86 -11.51
C ALA A 187 8.99 9.69 -10.53
N PRO A 188 8.75 9.68 -9.21
CA PRO A 188 9.77 9.33 -8.23
C PRO A 188 10.01 7.83 -8.20
N MET A 189 11.12 7.39 -7.59
CA MET A 189 11.44 5.97 -7.39
C MET A 189 11.34 5.11 -8.67
N THR A 190 11.89 5.61 -9.79
CA THR A 190 11.97 4.86 -11.05
C THR A 190 13.31 4.15 -11.25
N THR A 191 14.29 4.43 -10.39
CA THR A 191 15.55 3.68 -10.26
C THR A 191 15.60 3.02 -8.88
N VAL A 192 16.01 1.75 -8.82
CA VAL A 192 16.26 1.02 -7.56
C VAL A 192 17.64 0.35 -7.60
N SER A 193 18.32 0.35 -6.46
CA SER A 193 19.54 -0.41 -6.23
C SER A 193 19.31 -1.41 -5.11
N ARG A 194 19.82 -2.63 -5.28
CA ARG A 194 19.72 -3.75 -4.32
C ARG A 194 21.08 -4.12 -3.75
N VAL A 195 22.06 -3.21 -3.84
CA VAL A 195 23.44 -3.46 -3.40
C VAL A 195 23.56 -3.86 -1.93
N VAL A 196 22.58 -3.48 -1.09
CA VAL A 196 22.48 -3.83 0.33
C VAL A 196 21.15 -4.54 0.66
N GLU A 197 20.56 -5.26 -0.30
CA GLU A 197 19.38 -6.10 -0.04
C GLU A 197 19.77 -7.34 0.78
N ASP A 198 18.86 -7.82 1.63
CA ASP A 198 18.98 -9.08 2.40
C ASP A 198 20.32 -9.25 3.14
N GLN A 199 20.74 -8.22 3.89
CA GLN A 199 22.04 -8.24 4.57
C GLN A 199 22.19 -9.33 5.64
N ASP A 200 21.08 -9.86 6.16
CA ASP A 200 21.07 -10.95 7.14
C ASP A 200 20.80 -12.33 6.52
N GLY A 201 20.53 -12.41 5.21
CA GLY A 201 20.30 -13.64 4.46
C GLY A 201 18.99 -14.35 4.82
N ARG A 202 18.01 -13.60 5.35
CA ARG A 202 16.74 -14.13 5.85
C ARG A 202 15.52 -13.69 5.03
N GLY A 203 15.74 -12.96 3.94
CA GLY A 203 14.70 -12.50 3.02
C GLY A 203 14.15 -11.14 3.41
#